data_AF-A0A4Q8Y5K1-F1
#
_entry.id   AF-A0A4Q8Y5K1-F1
#
_cell.length_a   1.000
_cell.length_b   1.000
_cell.length_c   1.000
_cell.angle_alpha   90.00
_cell.angle_beta   90.00
_cell.angle_gamma   90.00
#
_symmetry.space_group_name_H-M   'P 1'
#
loop_
_entity.id
_entity.type
_entity.pdbx_description
1 polymer ?
#
loop_
_entity_poly.entity_id
_entity_poly.type
_entity_poly.pdbx_seq_one_letter_code
_entity_poly.pdbx_strand_id
1 'polypeptide(L)'
;MLLALSMELSLKAWFVFDYDDPKVVKSHNLTKLFDSLKPESQEKLDQEFRRSVVPYHPSGFFLDYSIRHILYQHQDAFTDWRYLHEAKKSMMFDQGAFEATLEMVLREFENRYRIERVTPIWPS
;
A
#
# COMPACT_ATOMS: atom_id res chain seq x y z
N MET A 1 10.91 10.38 0.12
CA MET A 1 10.83 10.35 1.60
C MET A 1 9.38 10.35 2.09
N LEU A 2 8.53 11.36 1.76
CA LEU A 2 7.09 11.32 2.07
C LEU A 2 6.34 10.13 1.47
N LEU A 3 6.74 9.67 0.27
CA LEU A 3 6.12 8.52 -0.40
C LEU A 3 6.09 7.25 0.47
N ALA A 4 7.18 6.96 1.21
CA ALA A 4 7.25 5.77 2.05
C ALA A 4 6.24 5.83 3.22
N LEU A 5 6.13 7.01 3.85
CA LEU A 5 5.11 7.26 4.87
C LEU A 5 3.69 7.13 4.27
N SER A 6 3.44 7.71 3.11
CA SER A 6 2.13 7.62 2.44
C SER A 6 1.75 6.18 2.11
N MET A 7 2.69 5.36 1.62
CA MET A 7 2.46 3.94 1.37
C MET A 7 2.14 3.18 2.66
N GLU A 8 2.90 3.42 3.73
CA GLU A 8 2.62 2.80 5.03
C GLU A 8 1.23 3.15 5.54
N LEU A 9 0.85 4.42 5.49
CA LEU A 9 -0.48 4.89 5.90
C LEU A 9 -1.58 4.27 5.04
N SER A 10 -1.37 4.20 3.72
CA SER A 10 -2.32 3.61 2.78
C SER A 10 -2.57 2.15 3.09
N LEU A 11 -1.51 1.33 3.21
CA LEU A 11 -1.64 -0.08 3.58
C LEU A 11 -2.28 -0.27 4.96
N LYS A 12 -1.98 0.59 5.94
CA LYS A 12 -2.60 0.55 7.27
C LYS A 12 -4.08 0.97 7.27
N ALA A 13 -4.51 1.78 6.31
CA ALA A 13 -5.91 2.17 6.13
C ALA A 13 -6.73 1.01 5.59
N TRP A 14 -6.16 0.16 4.73
CA TRP A 14 -6.81 -1.05 4.23
C TRP A 14 -7.25 -2.03 5.32
N PHE A 15 -6.59 -1.99 6.49
CA PHE A 15 -7.01 -2.78 7.66
C PHE A 15 -8.44 -2.46 8.11
N VAL A 16 -8.98 -1.26 7.86
CA VAL A 16 -10.37 -0.92 8.20
C VAL A 16 -11.35 -1.83 7.45
N PHE A 17 -11.02 -2.26 6.24
CA PHE A 17 -11.86 -3.18 5.47
C PHE A 17 -11.67 -4.64 5.88
N ASP A 18 -10.46 -5.00 6.33
CA ASP A 18 -10.13 -6.39 6.66
C ASP A 18 -10.44 -6.74 8.12
N TYR A 19 -10.30 -5.77 9.03
CA TYR A 19 -10.37 -5.95 10.47
C TYR A 19 -11.15 -4.80 11.13
N ASP A 20 -12.20 -5.14 11.87
CA ASP A 20 -12.98 -4.17 12.67
C ASP A 20 -12.36 -3.89 14.05
N ASP A 21 -11.10 -4.30 14.26
CA ASP A 21 -10.39 -4.17 15.55
C ASP A 21 -9.24 -3.16 15.45
N PRO A 22 -9.27 -2.05 16.22
CA PRO A 22 -8.17 -1.08 16.27
C PRO A 22 -6.88 -1.63 16.91
N LYS A 23 -6.91 -2.81 17.56
CA LYS A 23 -5.76 -3.40 18.27
C LYS A 23 -4.84 -4.24 17.40
N VAL A 24 -5.15 -4.42 16.11
CA VAL A 24 -4.28 -5.19 15.22
C VAL A 24 -2.89 -4.53 15.16
N VAL A 25 -1.86 -5.28 15.57
CA VAL A 25 -0.48 -4.77 15.60
C VAL A 25 -0.02 -4.48 14.18
N LYS A 26 0.18 -3.20 13.88
CA LYS A 26 0.61 -2.74 12.55
C LYS A 26 2.13 -2.59 12.52
N SER A 27 2.80 -3.46 11.76
CA SER A 27 4.23 -3.37 11.48
C SER A 27 4.60 -2.05 10.76
N HIS A 28 5.86 -1.66 10.77
CA HIS A 28 6.41 -0.60 9.90
C HIS A 28 7.06 -1.16 8.62
N ASN A 29 7.26 -2.48 8.58
CA ASN A 29 7.79 -3.15 7.41
C ASN A 29 6.67 -3.35 6.37
N LEU A 30 6.81 -2.75 5.18
CA LEU A 30 5.75 -2.71 4.16
C LEU A 30 5.34 -4.10 3.67
N THR A 31 6.30 -5.02 3.55
CA THR A 31 6.00 -6.41 3.15
C THR A 31 5.18 -7.11 4.22
N LYS A 32 5.58 -7.00 5.49
CA LYS A 32 4.82 -7.58 6.60
C LYS A 32 3.43 -6.98 6.74
N LEU A 33 3.28 -5.67 6.47
CA LEU A 33 1.98 -5.01 6.47
C LEU A 33 1.05 -5.59 5.40
N PHE A 34 1.56 -5.74 4.18
CA PHE A 34 0.80 -6.34 3.08
C PHE A 34 0.47 -7.81 3.36
N ASP A 35 1.44 -8.60 3.80
CA ASP A 35 1.25 -10.02 4.15
C ASP A 35 0.25 -10.21 5.31
N SER A 36 0.00 -9.17 6.11
CA SER A 36 -0.98 -9.18 7.21
C SER A 36 -2.40 -8.79 6.79
N LEU A 37 -2.61 -8.29 5.56
CA LEU A 37 -3.95 -8.07 5.01
C LEU A 37 -4.64 -9.42 4.78
N LYS A 38 -5.97 -9.44 4.69
CA LYS A 38 -6.69 -10.65 4.33
C LYS A 38 -6.32 -11.07 2.89
N PRO A 39 -6.34 -12.38 2.58
CA PRO A 39 -6.02 -12.88 1.24
C PRO A 39 -6.86 -12.21 0.14
N GLU A 40 -8.12 -11.89 0.39
CA GLU A 40 -8.98 -11.24 -0.62
C GLU A 40 -8.49 -9.82 -0.97
N SER A 41 -8.01 -9.06 0.02
CA SER A 41 -7.46 -7.72 -0.18
C SER A 41 -6.09 -7.76 -0.84
N GLN A 42 -5.25 -8.74 -0.49
CA GLN A 42 -3.96 -8.97 -1.15
C GLN A 42 -4.16 -9.30 -2.64
N GLU A 43 -5.06 -10.24 -2.95
CA GLU A 43 -5.31 -10.67 -4.32
C GLU A 43 -5.88 -9.54 -5.17
N LYS A 44 -6.80 -8.72 -4.63
CA LYS A 44 -7.34 -7.57 -5.35
C LYS A 44 -6.26 -6.54 -5.69
N LEU A 45 -5.42 -6.20 -4.70
CA LEU A 45 -4.32 -5.26 -4.91
C LEU A 45 -3.29 -5.80 -5.91
N ASP A 46 -3.02 -7.11 -5.90
CA ASP A 46 -2.09 -7.71 -6.87
C ASP A 46 -2.66 -7.77 -8.29
N GLN A 47 -3.95 -8.06 -8.45
CA GLN A 47 -4.62 -8.02 -9.74
C GLN A 47 -4.58 -6.61 -10.35
N GLU A 48 -4.90 -5.58 -9.55
CA GLU A 48 -4.84 -4.20 -10.01
C GLU A 48 -3.41 -3.72 -10.27
N PHE A 49 -2.43 -4.18 -9.49
CA PHE A 49 -1.02 -3.95 -9.76
C PHE A 49 -0.60 -4.51 -11.13
N ARG A 50 -0.94 -5.77 -11.41
CA ARG A 50 -0.67 -6.43 -12.71
C ARG A 50 -1.34 -5.71 -13.87
N ARG A 51 -2.52 -5.15 -13.65
CA ARG A 51 -3.30 -4.44 -14.67
C ARG A 51 -2.78 -3.03 -14.95
N SER A 52 -2.43 -2.29 -13.91
CA SER A 52 -2.22 -0.84 -14.01
C SER A 52 -0.75 -0.42 -13.91
N VAL A 53 0.09 -1.15 -13.18
CA VAL A 53 1.49 -0.77 -12.93
C VAL A 53 2.45 -1.54 -13.83
N VAL A 54 2.28 -2.87 -13.95
CA VAL A 54 3.18 -3.74 -14.73
C VAL A 54 3.37 -3.32 -16.19
N PRO A 55 2.34 -2.87 -16.94
CA PRO A 55 2.52 -2.47 -18.34
C PRO A 55 3.49 -1.30 -18.53
N TYR A 56 3.62 -0.42 -17.54
CA TYR A 56 4.43 0.80 -17.61
C TYR A 56 5.72 0.70 -16.80
N HIS A 57 5.75 -0.18 -15.81
CA HIS A 57 6.90 -0.44 -14.95
C HIS A 57 7.20 -1.95 -14.90
N PRO A 58 7.53 -2.59 -16.03
CA PRO A 58 7.83 -4.01 -16.06
C PRO A 58 9.16 -4.29 -15.34
N SER A 59 9.20 -5.35 -14.54
CA SER A 59 10.48 -5.83 -14.01
C SER A 59 11.09 -6.88 -14.96
N GLY A 60 12.28 -6.60 -15.48
CA GLY A 60 13.00 -7.54 -16.36
C GLY A 60 13.59 -8.75 -15.63
N PHE A 61 13.53 -8.80 -14.30
CA PHE A 61 14.20 -9.81 -13.48
C PHE A 61 13.25 -10.83 -12.83
N PHE A 62 11.93 -10.57 -12.79
CA PHE A 62 10.97 -11.43 -12.09
C PHE A 62 9.89 -11.95 -13.04
N LEU A 63 9.78 -13.27 -13.17
CA LEU A 63 8.72 -13.94 -13.95
C LEU A 63 7.33 -13.84 -13.28
N ASP A 64 7.29 -13.64 -11.96
CA ASP A 64 6.06 -13.47 -11.17
C ASP A 64 6.06 -12.10 -10.47
N TYR A 65 6.19 -11.04 -11.28
CA TYR A 65 6.26 -9.67 -10.77
C TYR A 65 4.91 -9.23 -10.19
N SER A 66 4.91 -9.00 -8.87
CA SER A 66 3.73 -8.73 -8.04
C SER A 66 3.96 -7.51 -7.16
N ILE A 67 2.89 -6.93 -6.59
CA ILE A 67 2.98 -5.75 -5.71
C ILE A 67 3.96 -6.00 -4.55
N ARG A 68 4.01 -7.25 -4.06
CA ARG A 68 4.89 -7.68 -2.98
C ARG A 68 6.37 -7.45 -3.29
N HIS A 69 6.79 -7.54 -4.55
CA HIS A 69 8.18 -7.31 -4.95
C HIS A 69 8.59 -5.85 -4.74
N ILE A 70 7.73 -4.90 -5.12
CA ILE A 70 7.93 -3.47 -4.88
C ILE A 70 7.96 -3.19 -3.37
N LEU A 71 7.01 -3.75 -2.62
CA LEU A 71 6.97 -3.57 -1.17
C LEU A 71 8.16 -4.22 -0.46
N TYR A 72 8.73 -5.29 -1.01
CA TYR A 72 9.94 -5.93 -0.48
C TYR A 72 11.19 -5.09 -0.73
N GLN A 73 11.35 -4.56 -1.95
CA GLN A 73 12.44 -3.67 -2.29
C GLN A 73 12.47 -2.42 -1.39
N HIS A 74 11.30 -1.98 -0.93
CA HIS A 74 11.12 -0.80 -0.08
C HIS A 74 10.64 -1.11 1.34
N GLN A 75 10.85 -2.34 1.81
CA GLN A 75 10.23 -2.83 3.04
C GLN A 75 10.53 -1.98 4.27
N ASP A 76 11.75 -1.43 4.37
CA ASP A 76 12.19 -0.61 5.48
C ASP A 76 12.28 0.87 5.12
N ALA A 77 11.76 1.28 3.95
CA ALA A 77 11.92 2.64 3.43
C ALA A 77 11.42 3.73 4.39
N PHE A 78 10.37 3.47 5.17
CA PHE A 78 9.91 4.40 6.20
C PHE A 78 10.86 4.48 7.40
N THR A 79 11.40 3.34 7.85
CA THR A 79 12.34 3.30 8.98
C THR A 79 13.68 3.91 8.59
N ASP A 80 14.22 3.55 7.43
CA ASP A 80 15.43 4.14 6.86
C ASP A 80 15.24 5.65 6.63
N TRP A 81 14.04 6.08 6.22
CA TRP A 81 13.69 7.50 6.13
C TRP A 81 13.77 8.20 7.49
N ARG A 82 13.09 7.64 8.48
CA ARG A 82 12.99 8.20 9.83
C ARG A 82 14.36 8.37 10.47
N TYR A 83 15.28 7.45 10.20
CA TYR A 83 16.64 7.44 10.74
C TYR A 83 17.71 7.83 9.72
N LEU A 84 17.34 8.48 8.62
CA LEU A 84 18.28 8.84 7.55
C LEU A 84 19.47 9.67 8.07
N HIS A 85 19.20 10.57 9.02
CA HIS A 85 20.19 11.45 9.64
C HIS A 85 21.20 10.69 10.53
N GLU A 86 20.84 9.51 11.02
CA GLU A 86 21.69 8.66 11.86
C GLU A 86 22.52 7.67 11.02
N ALA A 87 21.96 7.19 9.90
CA ALA A 87 22.47 6.01 9.21
C ALA A 87 23.59 6.28 8.18
N LYS A 88 23.85 7.54 7.76
CA LYS A 88 24.74 7.90 6.62
C LYS A 88 24.57 6.99 5.39
N LYS A 89 23.38 6.42 5.18
CA LYS A 89 23.07 5.53 4.06
C LYS A 89 22.63 6.33 2.85
N SER A 90 23.16 5.98 1.68
CA SER A 90 22.54 6.35 0.40
C SER A 90 21.40 5.38 0.16
N MET A 91 20.16 5.88 0.03
CA MET A 91 19.01 5.06 -0.31
C MET A 91 18.85 5.01 -1.83
N MET A 92 19.04 3.83 -2.43
CA MET A 92 18.51 3.57 -3.76
C MET A 92 16.99 3.40 -3.65
N PHE A 93 16.25 4.30 -4.29
CA PHE A 93 14.79 4.33 -4.24
C PHE A 93 14.25 4.34 -5.67
N ASP A 94 13.50 3.30 -6.06
CA ASP A 94 12.81 3.26 -7.36
C ASP A 94 11.54 4.10 -7.27
N GLN A 95 11.71 5.40 -7.50
CA GLN A 95 10.63 6.37 -7.29
C GLN A 95 9.43 6.10 -8.19
N GLY A 96 9.66 5.79 -9.47
CA GLY A 96 8.59 5.69 -10.46
C GLY A 96 7.64 4.53 -10.18
N ALA A 97 8.18 3.32 -10.03
CA ALA A 97 7.36 2.14 -9.75
C ALA A 97 6.66 2.24 -8.39
N PHE A 98 7.35 2.80 -7.38
CA PHE A 98 6.79 2.98 -6.05
C PHE A 98 5.65 4.00 -6.01
N GLU A 99 5.79 5.13 -6.71
CA GLU A 99 4.77 6.17 -6.82
C GLU A 99 3.53 5.66 -7.56
N ALA A 100 3.71 4.98 -8.70
CA ALA A 100 2.60 4.35 -9.43
C ALA A 100 1.86 3.32 -8.57
N THR A 101 2.59 2.55 -7.76
CA THR A 101 1.99 1.59 -6.82
C THR A 101 1.19 2.29 -5.72
N LEU A 102 1.71 3.40 -5.17
CA LEU A 102 1.01 4.19 -4.15
C LEU A 102 -0.30 4.76 -4.68
N GLU A 103 -0.28 5.38 -5.87
CA GLU A 103 -1.46 5.94 -6.50
C GLU A 103 -2.53 4.87 -6.76
N MET A 104 -2.11 3.68 -7.21
CA MET A 104 -3.01 2.54 -7.39
C MET A 104 -3.66 2.10 -6.07
N VAL A 105 -2.89 1.94 -5.00
CA VAL A 105 -3.41 1.55 -3.67
C VAL A 105 -4.41 2.57 -3.13
N LEU A 106 -4.14 3.86 -3.31
CA LEU A 106 -5.03 4.95 -2.91
C LEU A 106 -6.32 4.96 -3.74
N ARG A 107 -6.22 4.80 -5.06
CA ARG A 107 -7.38 4.71 -5.94
C ARG A 107 -8.30 3.54 -5.58
N GLU A 108 -7.71 2.38 -5.30
CA GLU A 108 -8.49 1.21 -4.88
C GLU A 108 -9.10 1.36 -3.49
N PHE A 109 -8.46 2.12 -2.60
CA PHE A 109 -9.04 2.51 -1.32
C PHE A 109 -10.26 3.43 -1.51
N GLU A 110 -10.12 4.48 -2.33
CA GLU A 110 -11.21 5.42 -2.64
C GLU A 110 -12.42 4.73 -3.27
N ASN A 111 -12.20 3.76 -4.17
CA ASN A 111 -13.26 2.97 -4.79
C ASN A 111 -14.13 2.21 -3.77
N ARG A 112 -13.59 1.91 -2.59
CA ARG A 112 -14.31 1.21 -1.50
C ARG A 112 -15.03 2.18 -0.56
N TYR A 113 -14.66 3.44 -0.51
CA TYR A 113 -15.26 4.43 0.38
C TYR A 113 -16.47 5.10 -0.30
N ARG A 114 -17.68 4.76 0.14
CA ARG A 114 -18.93 5.37 -0.35
C ARG A 114 -19.53 6.26 0.74
N ILE A 115 -19.76 7.53 0.41
CA ILE A 115 -20.53 8.44 1.25
C ILE A 115 -21.98 8.39 0.78
N GLU A 116 -22.82 7.63 1.50
CA GLU A 116 -24.26 7.60 1.25
C GLU A 116 -24.95 8.64 2.13
N ARG A 117 -25.82 9.47 1.53
CA ARG A 117 -26.71 10.35 2.28
C ARG A 117 -27.81 9.50 2.91
N VAL A 118 -27.79 9.37 4.23
CA VAL A 118 -28.89 8.74 4.98
C VAL A 118 -30.08 9.71 4.97
N THR A 119 -31.05 9.45 4.11
CA THR A 119 -32.36 10.11 4.18
C THR A 119 -33.25 9.37 5.17
N PRO A 120 -33.80 10.04 6.21
CA PRO A 120 -34.74 9.40 7.12
C PRO A 120 -35.98 8.92 6.33
N ILE A 121 -36.41 7.69 6.62
CA ILE A 121 -37.46 6.97 5.87
C ILE A 121 -38.84 7.62 6.05
N TRP A 122 -39.00 8.57 6.97
CA TRP A 122 -40.27 9.24 7.26
C TRP A 122 -40.10 10.77 7.34
N PRO A 123 -40.91 11.55 6.60
CA PRO A 123 -41.11 12.96 6.93
C PRO A 123 -41.99 13.01 8.19
N SER A 124 -41.45 13.61 9.25
CA SER A 124 -42.20 14.04 10.44
C SER A 124 -43.28 15.05 10.09
#